data_AF-A0A957I194-F1
#
_entry.id   AF-A0A957I194-F1
#
_cell.length_a   1.000
_cell.length_b   1.000
_cell.length_c   1.000
_cell.angle_alpha   90.00
_cell.angle_beta   90.00
_cell.angle_gamma   90.00
#
_symmetry.space_group_name_H-M   'P 1'
#
loop_
_entity.id
_entity.type
_entity.pdbx_description
1 polymer ?
#
loop_
_entity_poly.entity_id
_entity_poly.type
_entity_poly.pdbx_seq_one_letter_code
_entity_poly.pdbx_strand_id
1 'polypeptide(L)'
;MKRMYPDDRVLVAYVPRPADFEQVQQAGWYRIPQRHAPKGLHAEYYAFYFGRPFGPQKWSIVYYAPRLGHELLRRIDLLPDEPNHPRAQDWYYKVQLGPLQKLSQPIISLRWRRITFIHTTGDRFLDAREINDLFVDGGEYVDRLFVALKERGLQPERHYQVKEGPIEYVAPLMILCRNGRIPITAAQIPTNQTQLADFVEEVIRETAVHGGIKTENNKQ
;
A
#
# COMPACT_ATOMS: atom_id res chain seq x y z
N MET A 1 11.14 20.36 -12.87
CA MET A 1 10.39 19.40 -12.02
C MET A 1 10.96 18.02 -12.28
N LYS A 2 11.36 17.25 -11.27
CA LYS A 2 11.88 15.89 -11.49
C LYS A 2 10.71 14.98 -11.92
N ARG A 3 10.84 14.32 -13.07
CA ARG A 3 9.87 13.34 -13.56
C ARG A 3 10.14 12.00 -12.87
N MET A 4 9.08 11.28 -12.51
CA MET A 4 9.19 9.91 -11.99
C MET A 4 9.45 8.95 -13.14
N TYR A 5 10.41 8.04 -12.95
CA TYR A 5 10.79 6.97 -13.88
C TYR A 5 10.23 5.62 -13.41
N PRO A 6 10.06 4.64 -14.33
CA PRO A 6 9.56 3.30 -13.99
C PRO A 6 10.25 2.65 -12.79
N ASP A 7 11.58 2.68 -12.76
CA ASP A 7 12.38 2.01 -11.73
C ASP A 7 12.59 2.86 -10.45
N ASP A 8 12.02 4.07 -10.39
CA ASP A 8 12.08 4.88 -9.18
C ASP A 8 11.35 4.17 -8.05
N ARG A 9 11.92 4.18 -6.84
CA ARG A 9 11.26 3.60 -5.66
C ARG A 9 10.32 4.64 -5.09
N VAL A 10 9.09 4.21 -4.84
CA VAL A 10 8.06 5.00 -4.18
C VAL A 10 7.75 4.36 -2.84
N LEU A 11 7.84 5.15 -1.78
CA LEU A 11 7.40 4.75 -0.44
C LEU A 11 6.07 5.42 -0.12
N VAL A 12 5.01 4.62 -0.07
CA VAL A 12 3.72 5.07 0.45
C VAL A 12 3.79 5.06 1.97
N ALA A 13 3.45 6.18 2.61
CA ALA A 13 3.41 6.32 4.06
C ALA A 13 1.99 6.65 4.54
N TYR A 14 1.57 6.01 5.63
CA TYR A 14 0.27 6.28 6.24
C TYR A 14 0.26 7.60 7.01
N VAL A 15 -0.71 8.47 6.72
CA VAL A 15 -0.93 9.73 7.42
C VAL A 15 -2.26 9.65 8.19
N PRO A 16 -2.23 9.61 9.55
CA PRO A 16 -3.43 9.31 10.32
C PRO A 16 -4.39 10.49 10.46
N ARG A 17 -3.91 11.75 10.40
CA ARG A 17 -4.72 12.95 10.68
C ARG A 17 -4.41 14.10 9.71
N PRO A 18 -5.39 14.95 9.36
CA PRO A 18 -5.18 16.15 8.53
C PRO A 18 -4.05 17.07 9.02
N ALA A 19 -3.96 17.33 10.32
CA ALA A 19 -2.90 18.16 10.91
C ALA A 19 -1.49 17.63 10.61
N ASP A 20 -1.32 16.30 10.50
CA ASP A 20 -0.03 15.71 10.12
C ASP A 20 0.31 15.99 8.65
N PHE A 21 -0.70 16.06 7.78
CA PHE A 21 -0.52 16.39 6.36
C PHE A 21 -0.36 17.90 6.13
N GLU A 22 -1.03 18.75 6.92
CA GLU A 22 -0.82 20.20 6.89
C GLU A 22 0.65 20.55 7.15
N GLN A 23 1.30 19.85 8.10
CA GLN A 23 2.74 20.00 8.32
C GLN A 23 3.57 19.63 7.08
N VAL A 24 3.19 18.57 6.36
CA VAL A 24 3.85 18.19 5.10
C VAL A 24 3.71 19.31 4.06
N GLN A 25 2.51 19.90 3.96
CA GLN A 25 2.20 20.96 3.00
C GLN A 25 2.94 22.26 3.31
N GLN A 26 3.01 22.65 4.59
CA GLN A 26 3.57 23.93 5.02
C GLN A 26 5.09 23.89 5.21
N ALA A 27 5.61 22.81 5.81
CA ALA A 27 7.01 22.72 6.21
C ALA A 27 7.87 21.92 5.22
N GLY A 28 7.26 21.20 4.26
CA GLY A 28 8.00 20.47 3.23
C GLY A 28 8.77 19.26 3.77
N TRP A 29 8.30 18.64 4.86
CA TRP A 29 8.90 17.42 5.39
C TRP A 29 7.87 16.50 6.04
N TYR A 30 8.17 15.21 6.09
CA TYR A 30 7.37 14.18 6.75
C TYR A 30 8.19 13.45 7.82
N ARG A 31 7.55 13.06 8.92
CA ARG A 31 8.22 12.35 10.04
C ARG A 31 7.84 10.89 10.11
N ILE A 32 8.83 10.04 10.40
CA ILE A 32 8.65 8.60 10.62
C ILE A 32 9.29 8.22 11.96
N PRO A 33 8.55 7.66 12.94
CA PRO A 33 9.16 7.16 14.17
C PRO A 33 10.20 6.08 13.84
N GLN A 34 11.43 6.20 14.33
CA GLN A 34 12.53 5.28 14.00
C GLN A 34 12.17 3.82 14.29
N ARG A 35 11.55 3.56 15.45
CA ARG A 35 11.11 2.21 15.86
C ARG A 35 10.06 1.55 14.96
N HIS A 36 9.38 2.35 14.14
CA HIS A 36 8.35 1.87 13.20
C HIS A 36 8.79 2.07 11.76
N ALA A 37 10.01 2.55 11.51
CA ALA A 37 10.48 2.80 10.17
C ALA A 37 10.49 1.49 9.37
N PRO A 38 10.14 1.53 8.08
CA PRO A 38 10.31 0.38 7.22
C PRO A 38 11.80 0.02 7.11
N LYS A 39 12.10 -1.23 6.72
CA LYS A 39 13.47 -1.70 6.49
C LYS A 39 14.26 -0.86 5.46
N GLY A 40 13.57 -0.07 4.62
CA GLY A 40 14.18 0.88 3.70
C GLY A 40 13.42 2.21 3.65
N LEU A 41 14.12 3.31 3.96
CA LEU A 41 13.68 4.70 3.74
C LEU A 41 14.21 5.29 2.44
N HIS A 42 15.10 4.57 1.76
CA HIS A 42 15.64 4.98 0.47
C HIS A 42 14.58 4.81 -0.61
N ALA A 43 13.79 5.86 -0.79
CA ALA A 43 12.88 6.05 -1.90
C ALA A 43 13.18 7.39 -2.57
N GLU A 44 12.99 7.42 -3.90
CA GLU A 44 13.07 8.63 -4.70
C GLU A 44 11.84 9.51 -4.48
N TYR A 45 10.68 8.89 -4.22
CA TYR A 45 9.41 9.58 -3.94
C TYR A 45 8.71 9.03 -2.71
N TYR A 46 7.97 9.92 -2.04
CA TYR A 46 7.05 9.59 -0.96
C TYR A 46 5.63 9.89 -1.39
N ALA A 47 4.70 9.00 -1.08
CA ALA A 47 3.27 9.19 -1.32
C ALA A 47 2.49 9.03 0.00
N PHE A 48 1.34 9.68 0.11
CA PHE A 48 0.64 9.80 1.40
C PHE A 48 -0.72 9.09 1.37
N TYR A 49 -0.85 8.00 2.12
CA TYR A 49 -2.10 7.24 2.27
C TYR A 49 -2.89 7.75 3.47
N PHE A 50 -4.08 8.28 3.22
CA PHE A 50 -4.86 9.02 4.22
C PHE A 50 -5.74 8.15 5.12
N GLY A 51 -5.73 8.46 6.42
CA GLY A 51 -6.57 7.82 7.41
C GLY A 51 -8.04 8.25 7.39
N ARG A 52 -8.84 7.60 8.24
CA ARG A 52 -10.28 7.85 8.40
C ARG A 52 -10.66 9.34 8.58
N PRO A 53 -9.90 10.17 9.34
CA PRO A 53 -10.27 11.57 9.57
C PRO A 53 -10.23 12.48 8.33
N PHE A 54 -9.71 12.01 7.18
CA PHE A 54 -9.67 12.78 5.92
C PHE A 54 -11.00 12.80 5.15
N GLY A 55 -12.09 12.25 5.72
CA GLY A 55 -13.43 12.38 5.14
C GLY A 55 -13.51 11.80 3.72
N PRO A 56 -13.94 12.57 2.70
CA PRO A 56 -14.00 12.10 1.31
C PRO A 56 -12.66 11.61 0.72
N GLN A 57 -11.53 12.02 1.29
CA GLN A 57 -10.19 11.57 0.85
C GLN A 57 -9.65 10.41 1.70
N LYS A 58 -10.40 9.90 2.67
CA LYS A 58 -9.98 8.76 3.50
C LYS A 58 -9.64 7.55 2.61
N TRP A 59 -8.67 6.77 3.05
CA TRP A 59 -8.24 5.54 2.41
C TRP A 59 -7.86 5.72 0.94
N SER A 60 -7.17 6.81 0.64
CA SER A 60 -6.65 7.08 -0.69
C SER A 60 -5.26 7.70 -0.64
N ILE A 61 -4.55 7.60 -1.75
CA ILE A 61 -3.35 8.36 -2.03
C ILE A 61 -3.72 9.43 -3.05
N VAL A 62 -3.48 10.69 -2.68
CA VAL A 62 -3.79 11.85 -3.53
C VAL A 62 -2.53 12.64 -3.85
N TYR A 63 -1.57 12.66 -2.93
CA TYR A 63 -0.37 13.47 -3.03
C TYR A 63 0.90 12.63 -2.91
N TYR A 64 1.93 13.08 -3.62
CA TYR A 64 3.28 12.56 -3.55
C TYR A 64 4.32 13.68 -3.70
N ALA A 65 5.55 13.45 -3.29
CA ALA A 65 6.64 14.40 -3.43
C ALA A 65 7.99 13.68 -3.62
N PRO A 66 8.94 14.26 -4.37
CA PRO A 66 10.30 13.72 -4.43
C PRO A 66 10.97 13.90 -3.07
N ARG A 67 11.76 12.91 -2.64
CA ARG A 67 12.61 13.03 -1.46
C ARG A 67 13.84 13.87 -1.79
N LEU A 68 14.14 14.86 -0.96
CA LEU A 68 15.35 15.69 -1.05
C LEU A 68 16.44 15.22 -0.09
N GLY A 69 16.05 14.63 1.05
CA GLY A 69 16.97 14.18 2.08
C GLY A 69 16.26 13.39 3.18
N HIS A 70 17.01 12.92 4.16
CA HIS A 70 16.46 12.62 5.48
C HIS A 70 17.52 12.86 6.55
N GLU A 71 17.08 13.19 7.77
CA GLU A 71 17.92 13.31 8.96
C GLU A 71 17.24 12.63 10.15
N LEU A 72 18.02 12.27 11.19
CA LEU A 72 17.51 11.66 12.41
C LEU A 72 17.50 12.70 13.54
N LEU A 73 16.32 12.95 14.12
CA LEU A 73 16.10 13.95 15.15
C LEU A 73 15.16 13.39 16.23
N ARG A 74 15.10 14.03 17.40
CA ARG A 74 14.08 13.67 18.41
C ARG A 74 12.76 14.37 18.07
N ARG A 75 11.64 13.83 18.56
CA ARG A 75 10.33 14.46 18.37
C ARG A 75 10.30 15.90 18.87
N ILE A 76 10.90 16.18 20.02
CA ILE A 76 10.93 17.52 20.62
C ILE A 76 11.65 18.54 19.72
N ASP A 77 12.65 18.10 18.95
CA ASP A 77 13.37 18.95 18.01
C ASP A 77 12.53 19.19 16.73
N LEU A 78 11.64 18.26 16.37
CA LEU A 78 10.74 18.36 15.21
C LEU A 78 9.43 19.10 15.48
N LEU A 79 8.95 19.03 16.72
CA LEU A 79 7.67 19.54 17.18
C LEU A 79 7.89 20.26 18.52
N PRO A 80 8.53 21.45 18.50
CA PRO A 80 8.90 22.17 19.72
C PRO A 80 7.68 22.59 20.56
N ASP A 81 6.52 22.75 19.94
CA ASP A 81 5.25 23.12 20.61
C ASP A 81 4.60 21.96 21.40
N GLU A 82 5.16 20.74 21.32
CA GLU A 82 4.66 19.56 22.04
C GLU A 82 5.69 18.98 23.05
N PRO A 83 6.28 19.78 23.95
CA PRO A 83 7.41 19.35 24.78
C PRO A 83 7.04 18.24 25.77
N ASN A 84 5.78 18.20 26.22
CA ASN A 84 5.27 17.22 27.19
C ASN A 84 4.69 15.96 26.53
N HIS A 85 4.87 15.77 25.22
CA HIS A 85 4.37 14.57 24.55
C HIS A 85 5.07 13.32 25.14
N PRO A 86 4.37 12.19 25.38
CA PRO A 86 4.98 10.95 25.93
C PRO A 86 6.13 10.34 25.09
N ARG A 87 6.37 10.91 23.91
CA ARG A 87 7.37 10.49 22.92
C ARG A 87 8.31 11.63 22.54
N ALA A 88 8.37 12.69 23.34
CA ALA A 88 9.17 13.88 23.04
C ALA A 88 10.65 13.52 22.81
N GLN A 89 11.18 12.53 23.53
CA GLN A 89 12.56 12.05 23.40
C GLN A 89 12.73 10.88 22.42
N ASP A 90 11.66 10.36 21.83
CA ASP A 90 11.75 9.28 20.84
C ASP A 90 12.43 9.81 19.55
N TRP A 91 13.20 8.95 18.89
CA TRP A 91 13.84 9.24 17.60
C TRP A 91 12.87 9.14 16.42
N TYR A 92 13.00 10.09 15.49
CA TYR A 92 12.22 10.20 14.26
C TYR A 92 13.14 10.53 13.09
N TYR A 93 12.87 9.91 11.95
CA TYR A 93 13.39 10.39 10.67
C TYR A 93 12.56 11.59 10.22
N LYS A 94 13.22 12.71 9.92
CA LYS A 94 12.64 13.83 9.17
C LYS A 94 13.05 13.67 7.71
N VAL A 95 12.07 13.35 6.87
CA VAL A 95 12.24 13.21 5.43
C VAL A 95 11.94 14.56 4.80
N GLN A 96 12.96 15.23 4.24
CA GLN A 96 12.76 16.47 3.49
C GLN A 96 12.18 16.16 2.11
N LEU A 97 11.17 16.92 1.72
CA LEU A 97 10.38 16.70 0.52
C LEU A 97 10.50 17.91 -0.41
N GLY A 98 10.47 17.65 -1.71
CA GLY A 98 10.27 18.70 -2.70
C GLY A 98 8.79 19.11 -2.77
N PRO A 99 8.42 19.91 -3.78
CA PRO A 99 7.04 20.34 -3.97
C PRO A 99 6.09 19.15 -4.05
N LEU A 100 4.99 19.23 -3.29
CA LEU A 100 3.89 18.26 -3.37
C LEU A 100 3.26 18.30 -4.76
N GLN A 101 3.06 17.11 -5.30
CA GLN A 101 2.38 16.87 -6.56
C GLN A 101 1.08 16.14 -6.26
N LYS A 102 0.02 16.52 -6.97
CA LYS A 102 -1.29 15.88 -6.88
C LYS A 102 -1.43 14.88 -8.02
N LEU A 103 -1.87 13.67 -7.72
CA LEU A 103 -2.23 12.69 -8.74
C LEU A 103 -3.43 13.18 -9.55
N SER A 104 -3.43 12.88 -10.85
CA SER A 104 -4.57 13.19 -11.73
C SER A 104 -5.83 12.40 -11.33
N GLN A 105 -5.64 11.17 -10.83
CA GLN A 105 -6.68 10.37 -10.20
C GLN A 105 -6.14 9.78 -8.88
N PRO A 106 -6.94 9.80 -7.80
CA PRO A 106 -6.52 9.21 -6.53
C PRO A 106 -6.42 7.69 -6.65
N ILE A 107 -5.42 7.10 -5.98
CA ILE A 107 -5.33 5.65 -5.80
C ILE A 107 -6.15 5.30 -4.55
N ILE A 108 -7.28 4.63 -4.72
CA ILE A 108 -8.25 4.39 -3.64
C ILE A 108 -8.10 2.99 -3.04
N SER A 109 -8.51 2.82 -1.78
CA SER A 109 -8.67 1.50 -1.17
C SER A 109 -10.15 1.10 -1.24
N LEU A 110 -10.47 0.05 -2.01
CA LEU A 110 -11.84 -0.47 -2.11
C LEU A 110 -12.27 -1.25 -0.87
N ARG A 111 -11.30 -1.85 -0.18
CA ARG A 111 -11.51 -2.46 1.15
C ARG A 111 -10.66 -1.77 2.20
N TRP A 112 -11.04 -1.93 3.47
CA TRP A 112 -10.18 -1.48 4.56
C TRP A 112 -8.89 -2.32 4.63
N ARG A 113 -7.74 -1.64 4.71
CA ARG A 113 -6.42 -2.26 4.87
C ARG A 113 -5.65 -1.57 5.99
N ARG A 114 -4.97 -2.36 6.83
CA ARG A 114 -4.04 -1.85 7.86
C ARG A 114 -2.68 -1.58 7.21
N ILE A 115 -2.49 -0.35 6.74
CA ILE A 115 -1.26 0.07 6.05
C ILE A 115 -0.48 1.01 6.96
N THR A 116 0.82 0.75 7.11
CA THR A 116 1.78 1.70 7.68
C THR A 116 2.70 2.23 6.59
N PHE A 117 3.24 1.32 5.77
CA PHE A 117 4.10 1.60 4.63
C PHE A 117 3.81 0.63 3.48
N ILE A 118 4.02 1.06 2.23
CA ILE A 118 4.08 0.19 1.04
C ILE A 118 5.30 0.62 0.22
N HIS A 119 6.20 -0.33 -0.06
CA HIS A 119 7.24 -0.15 -1.08
C HIS A 119 6.68 -0.53 -2.44
N THR A 120 6.86 0.35 -3.41
CA THR A 120 6.44 0.12 -4.79
C THR A 120 7.40 0.77 -5.78
N THR A 121 7.21 0.49 -7.06
CA THR A 121 7.98 1.05 -8.18
C THR A 121 7.21 2.18 -8.85
N GLY A 122 7.90 3.04 -9.60
CA GLY A 122 7.33 4.22 -10.22
C GLY A 122 6.29 3.88 -11.28
N ASP A 123 6.53 2.85 -12.09
CA ASP A 123 5.55 2.34 -13.06
C ASP A 123 4.25 1.89 -12.38
N ARG A 124 4.33 1.03 -11.38
CA ARG A 124 3.18 0.56 -10.59
C ARG A 124 2.45 1.70 -9.93
N PHE A 125 3.17 2.66 -9.35
CA PHE A 125 2.57 3.81 -8.70
C PHE A 125 1.80 4.70 -9.68
N LEU A 126 2.35 4.93 -10.88
CA LEU A 126 1.71 5.77 -11.89
C LEU A 126 0.50 5.09 -12.55
N ASP A 127 0.53 3.77 -12.69
CA ASP A 127 -0.54 2.99 -13.32
C ASP A 127 -1.64 2.54 -12.34
N ALA A 128 -1.35 2.55 -11.03
CA ALA A 128 -2.29 2.11 -10.00
C ALA A 128 -3.59 2.92 -10.00
N ARG A 129 -4.70 2.21 -9.88
CA ARG A 129 -6.03 2.79 -9.60
C ARG A 129 -6.50 2.43 -8.20
N GLU A 130 -5.98 1.34 -7.65
CA GLU A 130 -6.37 0.80 -6.36
C GLU A 130 -5.11 0.44 -5.54
N ILE A 131 -5.19 0.57 -4.20
CA ILE A 131 -4.05 0.36 -3.29
C ILE A 131 -3.40 -1.04 -3.44
N ASN A 132 -4.17 -2.05 -3.80
CA ASN A 132 -3.73 -3.43 -4.04
C ASN A 132 -2.79 -3.58 -5.24
N ASP A 133 -2.83 -2.63 -6.17
CA ASP A 133 -1.94 -2.60 -7.34
C ASP A 133 -0.48 -2.27 -6.93
N LEU A 134 -0.30 -1.65 -5.75
CA LEU A 134 0.99 -1.13 -5.29
C LEU A 134 1.90 -2.18 -4.67
N PHE A 135 1.38 -3.32 -4.21
CA PHE A 135 2.20 -4.32 -3.53
C PHE A 135 3.14 -5.05 -4.49
N VAL A 136 4.41 -5.15 -4.09
CA VAL A 136 5.50 -5.81 -4.82
C VAL A 136 5.86 -7.19 -4.23
N ASP A 137 5.40 -7.53 -3.02
CA ASP A 137 5.85 -8.77 -2.40
C ASP A 137 5.09 -9.99 -2.92
N GLY A 138 5.88 -11.00 -3.30
CA GLY A 138 5.40 -12.32 -3.72
C GLY A 138 6.31 -13.03 -4.72
N GLY A 139 7.25 -12.29 -5.33
CA GLY A 139 8.10 -12.84 -6.39
C GLY A 139 7.40 -12.82 -7.76
N GLU A 140 8.18 -13.07 -8.81
CA GLU A 140 7.78 -12.87 -10.21
C GLU A 140 6.45 -13.55 -10.58
N TYR A 141 6.19 -14.75 -10.05
CA TYR A 141 4.96 -15.50 -10.36
C TYR A 141 3.74 -15.09 -9.54
N VAL A 142 3.88 -14.54 -8.32
CA VAL A 142 2.74 -13.92 -7.63
C VAL A 142 2.26 -12.72 -8.42
N ASP A 143 3.20 -11.94 -8.95
CA ASP A 143 2.88 -10.78 -9.77
C ASP A 143 2.20 -11.16 -11.09
N ARG A 144 2.77 -12.13 -11.82
CA ARG A 144 2.15 -12.64 -13.04
C ARG A 144 0.76 -13.23 -12.78
N LEU A 145 0.60 -14.02 -11.72
CA LEU A 145 -0.69 -14.59 -11.35
C LEU A 145 -1.72 -13.52 -11.02
N PHE A 146 -1.34 -12.51 -10.24
CA PHE A 146 -2.22 -11.38 -9.95
C PHE A 146 -2.69 -10.67 -11.22
N VAL A 147 -1.75 -10.33 -12.12
CA VAL A 147 -2.06 -9.63 -13.37
C VAL A 147 -2.97 -10.49 -14.24
N ALA A 148 -2.62 -11.76 -14.45
CA ALA A 148 -3.42 -12.69 -15.26
C ALA A 148 -4.85 -12.86 -14.71
N LEU A 149 -5.01 -12.99 -13.39
CA LEU A 149 -6.34 -13.07 -12.77
C LEU A 149 -7.15 -11.78 -12.94
N LYS A 150 -6.52 -10.60 -12.80
CA LYS A 150 -7.19 -9.32 -13.06
C LYS A 150 -7.62 -9.17 -14.52
N GLU A 151 -6.76 -9.54 -15.47
CA GLU A 151 -7.07 -9.52 -16.90
C GLU A 151 -8.25 -10.43 -17.26
N ARG A 152 -8.42 -11.53 -16.50
CA ARG A 152 -9.59 -12.43 -16.59
C ARG A 152 -10.82 -11.95 -15.80
N GLY A 153 -10.79 -10.73 -15.25
CA GLY A 153 -11.93 -10.11 -14.58
C GLY A 153 -12.13 -10.52 -13.12
N LEU A 154 -11.18 -11.25 -12.51
CA LEU A 154 -11.19 -11.48 -11.07
C LEU A 154 -10.65 -10.26 -10.32
N GLN A 155 -10.90 -10.21 -9.01
CA GLN A 155 -10.40 -9.18 -8.10
C GLN A 155 -9.56 -9.83 -6.99
N PRO A 156 -8.35 -10.35 -7.31
CA PRO A 156 -7.48 -10.95 -6.30
C PRO A 156 -6.97 -9.90 -5.31
N GLU A 157 -7.07 -10.19 -4.03
CA GLU A 157 -6.57 -9.36 -2.94
C GLU A 157 -5.17 -9.79 -2.52
N ARG A 158 -4.18 -8.89 -2.61
CA ARG A 158 -2.82 -9.13 -2.14
C ARG A 158 -2.70 -8.98 -0.63
N HIS A 159 -1.73 -9.72 -0.09
CA HIS A 159 -1.29 -9.67 1.31
C HIS A 159 -2.46 -9.75 2.27
N TYR A 160 -3.33 -10.72 2.01
CA TYR A 160 -4.56 -10.86 2.77
C TYR A 160 -4.27 -11.57 4.09
N GLN A 161 -4.54 -10.90 5.21
CA GLN A 161 -4.45 -11.51 6.54
C GLN A 161 -5.60 -12.51 6.73
N VAL A 162 -5.24 -13.79 6.83
CA VAL A 162 -6.18 -14.87 7.11
C VAL A 162 -6.09 -15.21 8.58
N LYS A 163 -7.26 -15.23 9.24
CA LYS A 163 -7.43 -15.71 10.60
C LYS A 163 -8.53 -16.77 10.61
N GLU A 164 -8.14 -18.01 10.89
CA GLU A 164 -9.02 -19.20 10.92
C GLU A 164 -8.74 -19.99 12.20
N GLY A 165 -9.56 -19.77 13.22
CA GLY A 165 -9.33 -20.33 14.56
C GLY A 165 -7.96 -19.88 15.12
N PRO A 166 -7.07 -20.81 15.49
CA PRO A 166 -5.73 -20.48 16.01
C PRO A 166 -4.71 -20.14 14.91
N ILE A 167 -5.04 -20.34 13.63
CA ILE A 167 -4.11 -20.15 12.52
C ILE A 167 -4.20 -18.71 12.01
N GLU A 168 -3.07 -18.01 11.99
CA GLU A 168 -2.90 -16.69 11.40
C GLU A 168 -1.76 -16.72 10.39
N TYR A 169 -2.05 -16.34 9.15
CA TYR A 169 -1.07 -16.24 8.07
C TYR A 169 -1.44 -15.14 7.08
N VAL A 170 -0.49 -14.79 6.22
CA VAL A 170 -0.72 -13.84 5.11
C VAL A 170 -0.75 -14.64 3.81
N ALA A 171 -1.90 -14.66 3.14
CA ALA A 171 -2.02 -15.23 1.81
C ALA A 171 -1.44 -14.24 0.79
N PRO A 172 -0.53 -14.68 -0.11
CA PRO A 172 -0.06 -13.87 -1.23
C PRO A 172 -1.21 -13.27 -2.04
N LEU A 173 -2.22 -14.08 -2.36
CA LEU A 173 -3.46 -13.68 -3.04
C LEU A 173 -4.68 -14.31 -2.36
N MET A 174 -5.81 -13.61 -2.42
CA MET A 174 -7.10 -14.07 -1.91
C MET A 174 -8.21 -13.68 -2.89
N ILE A 175 -9.02 -14.64 -3.34
CA ILE A 175 -10.22 -14.32 -4.11
C ILE A 175 -11.42 -14.26 -3.17
N LEU A 176 -12.04 -13.08 -3.08
CA LEU A 176 -13.28 -12.90 -2.33
C LEU A 176 -14.47 -13.27 -3.21
N CYS A 177 -15.19 -14.33 -2.86
CA CYS A 177 -16.35 -14.83 -3.60
C CYS A 177 -17.65 -14.56 -2.85
N ARG A 178 -18.79 -14.70 -3.52
CA ARG A 178 -20.12 -14.53 -2.89
C ARG A 178 -20.35 -15.58 -1.81
N ASN A 179 -19.95 -16.82 -2.07
CA ASN A 179 -20.16 -17.98 -1.19
C ASN A 179 -18.84 -18.49 -0.59
N GLY A 180 -17.96 -17.60 -0.13
CA GLY A 180 -16.72 -17.99 0.55
C GLY A 180 -15.52 -17.19 0.07
N ARG A 181 -14.34 -17.77 0.28
CA ARG A 181 -13.06 -17.15 -0.10
C ARG A 181 -12.07 -18.24 -0.50
N ILE A 182 -11.24 -17.93 -1.48
CA ILE A 182 -10.23 -18.86 -2.01
C ILE A 182 -8.85 -18.29 -1.66
N PRO A 183 -8.19 -18.79 -0.59
CA PRO A 183 -6.82 -18.40 -0.29
C PRO A 183 -5.86 -19.06 -1.28
N ILE A 184 -5.01 -18.28 -1.93
CA ILE A 184 -3.89 -18.78 -2.73
C ILE A 184 -2.65 -18.65 -1.86
N THR A 185 -2.17 -19.78 -1.35
CA THR A 185 -1.01 -19.85 -0.45
C THR A 185 0.31 -19.79 -1.22
N ALA A 186 1.42 -19.53 -0.51
CA ALA A 186 2.76 -19.50 -1.11
C ALA A 186 3.14 -20.82 -1.81
N ALA A 187 2.64 -21.95 -1.32
CA ALA A 187 2.89 -23.27 -1.91
C ALA A 187 2.15 -23.52 -3.23
N GLN A 188 1.09 -22.75 -3.50
CA GLN A 188 0.28 -22.86 -4.72
C GLN A 188 0.72 -21.87 -5.81
N ILE A 189 1.71 -21.02 -5.53
CA ILE A 189 2.19 -20.05 -6.51
C ILE A 189 2.87 -20.80 -7.66
N PRO A 190 2.45 -20.58 -8.92
CA PRO A 190 3.09 -21.18 -10.08
C PRO A 190 4.58 -20.87 -10.15
N THR A 191 5.35 -21.76 -10.78
CA THR A 191 6.80 -21.57 -10.95
C THR A 191 7.24 -21.53 -12.42
N ASN A 192 6.32 -21.76 -13.34
CA ASN A 192 6.52 -21.68 -14.78
C ASN A 192 5.24 -21.19 -15.50
N GLN A 193 5.38 -20.80 -16.76
CA GLN A 193 4.28 -20.24 -17.56
C GLN A 193 3.12 -21.23 -17.79
N THR A 194 3.41 -22.52 -17.94
CA THR A 194 2.38 -23.56 -18.14
C THR A 194 1.54 -23.72 -16.87
N GLN A 195 2.19 -23.90 -15.71
CA GLN A 195 1.52 -23.95 -14.41
C GLN A 195 0.69 -22.69 -14.16
N LEU A 196 1.19 -21.52 -14.55
CA LEU A 196 0.46 -20.27 -14.42
C LEU A 196 -0.85 -20.29 -15.21
N ALA A 197 -0.81 -20.68 -16.48
CA ALA A 197 -2.00 -20.75 -17.32
C ALA A 197 -3.04 -21.74 -16.76
N ASP A 198 -2.59 -22.95 -16.39
CA ASP A 198 -3.46 -23.99 -15.84
C ASP A 198 -4.10 -23.56 -14.52
N PHE A 199 -3.31 -22.94 -13.64
CA PHE A 199 -3.77 -22.48 -12.34
C PHE A 199 -4.75 -21.30 -12.45
N VAL A 200 -4.58 -20.40 -13.42
CA VAL A 200 -5.57 -19.34 -13.70
C VAL A 200 -6.93 -19.94 -14.06
N GLU A 201 -6.97 -20.96 -14.92
CA GLU A 201 -8.22 -21.64 -15.27
C GLU A 201 -8.84 -22.39 -14.10
N GLU A 202 -8.01 -22.99 -13.23
CA GLU A 202 -8.47 -23.61 -11.99
C GLU A 202 -9.15 -22.60 -11.06
N VAL A 203 -8.50 -21.48 -10.80
CA VAL A 203 -9.05 -20.41 -9.93
C VAL A 203 -10.34 -19.83 -10.51
N ILE A 204 -10.46 -19.68 -11.84
CA ILE A 204 -11.69 -19.25 -12.49
C ILE A 204 -12.84 -20.25 -12.22
N ARG A 205 -12.58 -21.55 -12.43
CA ARG A 205 -13.59 -22.59 -12.17
C ARG A 205 -14.00 -22.62 -10.70
N GLU A 206 -13.03 -22.57 -9.79
CA GLU A 206 -13.31 -22.56 -8.34
C GLU A 206 -14.10 -21.31 -7.93
N THR A 207 -13.77 -20.15 -8.49
CA THR A 207 -14.52 -18.90 -8.26
C THR A 207 -15.98 -19.02 -8.71
N ALA A 208 -16.24 -19.68 -9.84
CA ALA A 208 -17.60 -19.94 -10.31
C ALA A 208 -18.38 -20.85 -9.35
N VAL A 209 -17.75 -21.91 -8.83
CA VAL A 209 -18.34 -22.78 -7.79
C VAL A 209 -18.70 -21.99 -6.53
N HIS A 210 -17.90 -20.99 -6.17
CA HIS A 210 -18.15 -20.11 -5.02
C HIS A 210 -19.09 -18.92 -5.33
N GLY A 211 -19.87 -19.00 -6.41
CA GLY A 211 -20.90 -18.00 -6.73
C GLY A 211 -20.35 -16.72 -7.36
N GLY A 212 -19.11 -16.71 -7.84
CA GLY A 212 -18.46 -15.57 -8.48
C GLY A 212 -17.88 -14.55 -7.50
N ILE A 213 -17.22 -13.52 -8.05
CA ILE A 213 -16.57 -12.46 -7.26
C ILE A 213 -17.60 -11.70 -6.41
N LYS A 214 -17.22 -11.43 -5.16
CA LYS A 214 -17.94 -10.54 -4.26
C LYS A 214 -17.58 -9.09 -4.57
N THR A 215 -18.55 -8.30 -5.03
CA THR A 215 -18.40 -6.85 -5.12
C THR A 215 -18.61 -6.26 -3.73
N GLU A 216 -17.59 -5.61 -3.16
CA GLU A 216 -17.79 -4.82 -1.94
C GLU A 216 -18.64 -3.58 -2.29
N ASN A 217 -19.88 -3.52 -1.80
CA ASN A 217 -20.58 -2.25 -1.72
C ASN A 217 -19.80 -1.37 -0.75
N ASN A 218 -19.24 -0.26 -1.26
CA ASN A 218 -18.59 0.79 -0.47
C ASN A 218 -19.39 1.02 0.82
N LYS A 219 -18.86 0.57 1.96
CA LYS A 219 -19.37 1.02 3.26
C LYS A 219 -19.05 2.50 3.35
N GLN A 220 -20.07 3.33 3.11
CA GLN A 220 -20.08 4.79 3.27
C GLN A 220 -19.48 5.20 4.62
#